data_AF-A0A5K0XFB5-F1
#
_entry.id   AF-A0A5K0XFB5-F1
#
_cell.length_a   1.000
_cell.length_b   1.000
_cell.length_c   1.000
_cell.angle_alpha   90.00
_cell.angle_beta   90.00
_cell.angle_gamma   90.00
#
_symmetry.space_group_name_H-M   'P 1'
#
loop_
_entity.id
_entity.type
_entity.pdbx_description
1 polymer ?
#
loop_
_entity_poly.entity_id
_entity_poly.type
_entity_poly.pdbx_seq_one_letter_code
_entity_poly.pdbx_strand_id
1 'polypeptide(L)' 'CPTTVIPFFGDQFFWGDRVHEKGVGPAPIPISELSVERLSNAINFMLDPE' A
#
# COMPACT_ATOMS: atom_id res chain seq x y z
N CYS A 1 2.50 5.36 -11.85
CA CYS A 1 1.31 5.51 -10.97
C CYS A 1 1.46 4.50 -9.84
N PRO A 2 2.04 4.91 -8.71
CA PRO A 2 2.20 4.03 -7.55
C PRO A 2 0.83 3.57 -7.01
N THR A 3 0.75 2.35 -6.48
CA THR A 3 -0.51 1.77 -5.96
C THR A 3 -0.37 1.35 -4.50
N THR A 4 -1.28 1.82 -3.64
CA THR A 4 -1.41 1.34 -2.26
C THR A 4 -2.43 0.20 -2.19
N VAL A 5 -2.09 -0.88 -1.49
CA VAL A 5 -2.98 -2.03 -1.27
C VAL A 5 -3.35 -2.13 0.20
N ILE A 6 -4.65 -2.24 0.49
CA ILE A 6 -5.20 -2.52 1.82
C ILE A 6 -5.83 -3.92 1.74
N PRO A 7 -5.11 -4.99 2.07
CA PRO A 7 -5.63 -6.35 1.91
C PRO A 7 -6.69 -6.68 2.96
N PHE A 8 -7.79 -7.26 2.50
CA PHE A 8 -8.86 -7.80 3.34
C PHE A 8 -8.91 -9.33 3.29
N PHE A 9 -8.89 -9.92 2.08
CA PHE A 9 -8.98 -11.37 1.89
C PHE A 9 -8.41 -11.80 0.53
N GLY A 10 -8.19 -13.11 0.39
CA GLY A 10 -7.80 -13.72 -0.88
C GLY A 10 -6.37 -13.39 -1.29
N ASP A 11 -6.16 -13.13 -2.58
CA ASP A 11 -4.86 -12.89 -3.19
C ASP A 11 -4.32 -11.46 -2.97
N GLN A 12 -5.10 -10.60 -2.32
CA GLN A 12 -4.71 -9.21 -2.04
C GLN A 12 -3.42 -9.11 -1.21
N PHE A 13 -3.18 -10.07 -0.30
CA PHE A 13 -1.93 -10.13 0.48
C PHE A 13 -0.73 -10.38 -0.44
N PHE A 14 -0.84 -11.38 -1.31
CA PHE A 14 0.21 -11.72 -2.27
C PHE A 14 0.49 -10.56 -3.22
N TRP A 15 -0.55 -9.95 -3.80
CA TRP A 15 -0.38 -8.85 -4.75
C TRP A 15 0.12 -7.57 -4.07
N GLY A 16 -0.29 -7.30 -2.82
CA GLY A 16 0.24 -6.20 -2.02
C GLY A 16 1.74 -6.31 -1.80
N ASP A 17 2.22 -7.50 -1.42
CA ASP A 17 3.66 -7.77 -1.26
C ASP A 17 4.41 -7.61 -2.60
N ARG A 18 3.86 -8.12 -3.71
CA ARG A 18 4.49 -7.99 -5.04
C ARG A 18 4.62 -6.55 -5.51
N VAL A 19 3.60 -5.73 -5.25
CA VAL A 19 3.62 -4.28 -5.57
C VAL A 19 4.73 -3.59 -4.80
N HIS A 20 4.83 -3.86 -3.49
CA HIS A 20 5.87 -3.28 -2.65
C HIS A 20 7.29 -3.74 -3.03
N GLU A 21 7.49 -5.05 -3.22
CA GLU A 21 8.78 -5.64 -3.63
C GLU A 21 9.31 -5.06 -4.94
N LYS A 22 8.41 -4.71 -5.86
CA LYS A 22 8.75 -4.12 -7.16
C LYS A 22 8.98 -2.61 -7.11
N GLY A 23 8.80 -1.97 -5.94
CA GLY A 23 8.94 -0.53 -5.78
C GLY A 23 7.87 0.28 -6.51
N VAL A 24 6.76 -0.36 -6.90
CA VAL A 24 5.66 0.31 -7.62
C VAL A 24 4.51 0.71 -6.70
N GLY A 25 4.77 0.73 -5.39
CA GLY A 25 3.85 1.15 -4.35
C GLY A 25 4.48 1.07 -2.96
N PRO A 26 3.87 1.73 -1.96
CA PRO A 26 4.29 1.60 -0.57
C PRO A 26 3.98 0.21 -0.02
N ALA A 27 4.47 -0.09 1.18
CA ALA A 27 4.13 -1.33 1.86
C ALA A 27 2.60 -1.46 2.04
N PRO A 28 2.01 -2.65 1.85
CA PRO A 28 0.59 -2.86 2.05
C PRO A 28 0.20 -2.55 3.49
N ILE A 29 -1.02 -2.03 3.69
CA ILE A 29 -1.57 -1.71 5.02
C ILE A 29 -2.60 -2.78 5.37
N PRO A 30 -2.30 -3.77 6.22
CA PRO A 30 -3.31 -4.73 6.65
C PRO A 30 -4.53 -4.00 7.21
N ILE A 31 -5.75 -4.49 6.92
CA ILE A 31 -6.97 -3.81 7.36
C ILE A 31 -7.03 -3.60 8.89
N SER A 32 -6.48 -4.54 9.66
CA SER A 32 -6.37 -4.44 11.13
C SER A 32 -5.45 -3.30 11.61
N GLU A 33 -4.59 -2.81 10.74
CA GLU A 33 -3.64 -1.72 11.00
C GLU A 33 -4.05 -0.42 10.29
N LEU A 34 -5.20 -0.39 9.60
CA LEU A 34 -5.63 0.80 8.87
C LEU A 34 -5.91 1.94 9.85
N SER A 35 -5.16 3.02 9.70
CA SER A 35 -5.32 4.25 10.46
C SER A 35 -5.24 5.46 9.53
N VAL A 36 -5.76 6.60 9.99
CA VAL A 36 -5.65 7.87 9.26
C VAL A 36 -4.19 8.21 8.95
N GLU A 37 -3.29 8.02 9.91
CA GLU A 37 -1.86 8.28 9.75
C GLU A 37 -1.25 7.41 8.65
N ARG A 38 -1.49 6.09 8.69
CA ARG A 38 -0.94 5.14 7.71
C ARG A 38 -1.47 5.40 6.30
N LEU A 39 -2.78 5.65 6.17
CA LEU A 39 -3.38 5.97 4.88
C LEU A 39 -2.86 7.31 4.34
N SER A 40 -2.71 8.33 5.19
CA SER A 40 -2.18 9.63 4.79
C SER A 40 -0.73 9.53 4.30
N ASN A 41 0.11 8.77 5.01
CA ASN A 41 1.49 8.54 4.61
C ASN A 41 1.58 7.80 3.27
N ALA A 42 0.74 6.80 3.05
CA ALA A 42 0.67 6.10 1.77
C ALA A 42 0.20 7.01 0.62
N ILE A 43 -0.77 7.90 0.87
CA ILE A 43 -1.19 8.91 -0.10
C ILE A 43 -0.04 9.88 -0.42
N ASN A 44 0.66 10.38 0.59
CA ASN A 44 1.81 11.27 0.38
C ASN A 44 2.90 10.59 -0.46
N PHE A 45 3.21 9.33 -0.18
CA PHE A 45 4.12 8.53 -1.01
C PHE A 45 3.64 8.44 -2.46
N MET A 46 2.34 8.21 -2.68
CA MET A 46 1.79 8.07 -4.04
C MET A 46 1.77 9.39 -4.83
N LEU A 47 1.77 10.53 -4.14
CA LEU A 47 1.83 11.87 -4.72
C LEU A 47 3.27 12.36 -4.95
N ASP A 48 4.26 11.65 -4.43
CA ASP A 48 5.67 11.99 -4.64
C ASP A 48 6.03 11.85 -6.13
N PRO A 49 6.52 12.91 -6.78
CA PRO A 49 6.91 12.88 -8.19
C PRO A 49 8.25 12.17 -8.45
N GLU A 50 9.04 11.89 -7.41
CA GLU A 50 10.33 11.17 -7.53
C GLU A 50 10.21 9.64 -7.56
#